data_AF-A0A3D0C4L1-F1
#
_entry.id   AF-A0A3D0C4L1-F1
#
_cell.length_a   1.000
_cell.length_b   1.000
_cell.length_c   1.000
_cell.angle_alpha   90.00
_cell.angle_beta   90.00
_cell.angle_gamma   90.00
#
_symmetry.space_group_name_H-M   'P 1'
#
loop_
_entity.id
_entity.type
_entity.pdbx_description
1 polymer ?
#
loop_
_entity_poly.entity_id
_entity_poly.type
_entity_poly.pdbx_seq_one_letter_code
_entity_poly.pdbx_strand_id
1 'polypeptide(L)'
;MAAPKGNKFWEARTKHGPPMKYSDPDVLWNACVEYFEWTEDNPLYESKAMNVGGQVEIVKIPKVRAMTITSLCRFLDVTLKTWV
;
A
#
# COMPACT_ATOMS: atom_id res chain seq x y z
N MET A 1 2.73 -17.28 -40.59
CA MET A 1 4.15 -16.91 -40.44
C MET A 1 4.74 -17.73 -39.31
N ALA A 2 5.44 -18.82 -39.61
CA ALA A 2 6.12 -19.62 -38.59
C ALA A 2 7.38 -18.86 -38.11
N ALA A 3 7.70 -18.94 -36.82
CA ALA A 3 8.89 -18.29 -36.28
C ALA A 3 10.16 -18.79 -37.02
N PRO A 4 11.14 -17.91 -37.34
CA PRO A 4 12.36 -18.31 -38.04
C PRO A 4 13.09 -19.44 -37.29
N LYS A 5 13.51 -20.49 -38.00
CA LYS A 5 14.36 -21.56 -37.43
C LYS A 5 15.68 -20.93 -36.97
N GLY A 6 16.02 -21.12 -35.68
CA GLY A 6 17.21 -20.53 -35.06
C GLY A 6 16.96 -19.24 -34.28
N ASN A 7 15.69 -18.82 -34.08
CA ASN A 7 15.39 -17.64 -33.27
C ASN A 7 15.72 -17.89 -31.79
N LYS A 8 16.88 -17.40 -31.34
CA LYS A 8 17.33 -17.47 -29.95
C LYS A 8 16.74 -16.33 -29.11
N PHE A 9 15.42 -16.21 -29.09
CA PHE A 9 14.73 -15.12 -28.39
C PHE A 9 15.07 -15.03 -26.88
N TRP A 10 15.60 -16.11 -26.29
CA TRP A 10 16.10 -16.14 -24.92
C TRP A 10 17.41 -15.34 -24.72
N GLU A 11 18.22 -15.12 -25.75
CA GLU A 11 19.43 -14.28 -25.70
C GLU A 11 19.09 -12.77 -25.72
N ALA A 12 17.92 -12.39 -26.25
CA ALA A 12 17.47 -10.99 -26.30
C ALA A 12 16.99 -10.44 -24.94
N ARG A 13 16.94 -11.29 -23.90
CA ARG A 13 16.52 -10.90 -22.56
C ARG A 13 17.72 -10.37 -21.78
N THR A 14 17.81 -9.06 -21.60
CA THR A 14 18.90 -8.41 -20.84
C THR A 14 18.73 -8.51 -19.32
N LYS A 15 17.50 -8.68 -18.80
CA LYS A 15 17.21 -8.85 -17.36
C LYS A 15 16.04 -9.80 -17.14
N HIS A 16 16.10 -10.55 -16.04
CA HIS A 16 14.98 -11.37 -15.56
C HIS A 16 14.15 -10.57 -14.55
N GLY A 17 12.84 -10.44 -14.83
CA GLY A 17 11.88 -9.81 -13.92
C GLY A 17 11.84 -8.28 -13.99
N PRO A 18 10.82 -7.66 -13.36
CA PRO A 18 10.73 -6.21 -13.22
C PRO A 18 11.86 -5.67 -12.31
N PRO A 19 12.31 -4.42 -12.52
CA PRO A 19 13.29 -3.79 -11.65
C PRO A 19 12.74 -3.66 -10.22
N MET A 20 13.66 -3.68 -9.24
CA MET A 20 13.32 -3.43 -7.84
C MET A 20 12.69 -2.03 -7.71
N LYS A 21 11.49 -1.96 -7.13
CA LYS A 21 10.73 -0.72 -6.97
C LYS A 21 11.42 0.28 -6.02
N TYR A 22 12.07 -0.26 -4.99
CA TYR A 22 12.82 0.50 -3.99
C TYR A 22 14.24 -0.04 -3.92
N SER A 23 15.16 0.52 -4.70
CA SER A 23 16.58 0.14 -4.69
C SER A 23 17.43 0.97 -3.73
N ASP A 24 16.88 2.08 -3.24
CA ASP A 24 17.55 3.04 -2.37
C ASP A 24 16.87 3.06 -0.98
N PRO A 25 17.64 2.95 0.12
CA PRO A 25 17.08 2.92 1.47
C PRO A 25 16.32 4.20 1.84
N ASP A 26 16.79 5.37 1.41
CA ASP A 26 16.16 6.65 1.76
C ASP A 26 14.81 6.80 1.03
N VAL A 27 14.73 6.35 -0.23
CA VAL A 27 13.46 6.30 -0.98
C VAL A 27 12.46 5.35 -0.30
N LEU A 28 12.90 4.20 0.19
CA LEU A 28 12.02 3.27 0.92
C LEU A 28 11.53 3.89 2.23
N TRP A 29 12.44 4.51 2.99
CA TRP A 29 12.10 5.14 4.26
C TRP A 29 11.08 6.28 4.08
N ASN A 30 11.30 7.16 3.11
CA ASN A 30 10.36 8.25 2.84
C ASN A 30 8.96 7.73 2.49
N ALA A 31 8.86 6.67 1.70
CA ALA A 31 7.57 6.05 1.39
C ALA A 31 6.90 5.41 2.62
N CYS A 32 7.68 4.89 3.58
CA CYS A 32 7.15 4.44 4.87
C CYS A 32 6.63 5.61 5.71
N VAL A 33 7.34 6.74 5.74
CA VAL A 33 6.90 7.96 6.45
C VAL A 33 5.59 8.49 5.87
N GLU A 34 5.46 8.53 4.54
CA GLU A 34 4.20 8.89 3.87
C GLU A 34 3.03 7.99 4.31
N TYR A 35 3.27 6.69 4.51
CA TYR A 35 2.26 5.79 5.06
C TYR A 35 1.90 6.15 6.51
N PHE A 36 2.87 6.50 7.35
CA PHE A 36 2.62 6.88 8.75
C PHE A 36 1.75 8.14 8.82
N GLU A 37 2.11 9.18 8.07
CA GLU A 37 1.33 10.41 7.95
C GLU A 37 -0.08 10.12 7.43
N TRP A 38 -0.21 9.29 6.40
CA TRP A 38 -1.51 8.89 5.87
C TRP A 38 -2.37 8.18 6.93
N THR A 39 -1.79 7.33 7.78
CA THR A 39 -2.58 6.68 8.85
C THR A 39 -3.05 7.63 9.93
N GLU A 40 -2.29 8.68 10.23
CA GLU A 40 -2.68 9.73 11.18
C GLU A 40 -3.78 10.63 10.61
N ASP A 41 -3.64 11.04 9.35
CA ASP A 41 -4.61 11.91 8.66
C ASP A 41 -5.93 11.20 8.32
N ASN A 42 -5.94 9.86 8.33
CA ASN A 42 -7.11 9.05 7.96
C ASN A 42 -7.59 8.17 9.12
N PRO A 43 -8.15 8.75 10.21
CA PRO A 43 -8.70 7.96 11.30
C PRO A 43 -9.88 7.09 10.84
N LEU A 44 -10.17 6.04 11.60
CA LEU A 44 -11.42 5.28 11.45
C LEU A 44 -12.55 6.05 12.12
N TYR A 45 -13.76 6.00 11.58
CA TYR A 45 -14.90 6.71 12.15
C TYR A 45 -15.90 5.73 12.75
N GLU A 46 -16.16 5.88 14.05
CA GLU A 46 -17.23 5.19 14.74
C GLU A 46 -18.48 6.08 14.73
N SER A 47 -19.58 5.59 14.16
CA SER A 47 -20.87 6.29 14.17
C SER A 47 -21.60 5.96 15.47
N LYS A 48 -21.84 6.95 16.33
CA LYS A 48 -22.66 6.79 17.54
C LYS A 48 -23.93 7.62 17.43
N ALA A 49 -25.06 6.99 17.73
CA ALA A 49 -26.33 7.67 17.87
C ALA A 49 -26.39 8.35 19.25
N MET A 50 -26.57 9.66 19.27
CA MET A 50 -26.80 10.43 20.49
C MET A 50 -28.20 11.04 20.43
N ASN A 51 -28.94 10.97 21.53
CA ASN A 51 -30.23 11.61 21.65
C ASN A 51 -30.06 12.97 22.33
N VAL A 52 -30.30 14.05 21.58
CA VAL A 52 -30.27 15.42 22.09
C VAL A 52 -31.69 15.96 22.00
N GLY A 53 -32.36 16.10 23.15
CA GLY A 53 -33.69 16.72 23.23
C GLY A 53 -34.82 15.95 22.51
N GLY A 54 -34.70 14.63 22.34
CA GLY A 54 -35.71 13.80 21.68
C GLY A 54 -35.45 13.52 20.20
N GLN A 55 -34.42 14.13 19.61
CA GLN A 55 -33.95 13.85 18.25
C GLN A 55 -32.68 13.00 18.30
N VAL A 56 -32.63 11.93 17.49
CA VAL A 56 -31.48 11.04 17.39
C VAL A 56 -30.56 11.54 16.28
N GLU A 57 -29.38 12.02 16.65
CA GLU A 57 -28.33 12.42 15.72
C GLU A 57 -27.22 11.36 15.68
N ILE A 58 -26.69 11.10 14.48
CA ILE A 58 -25.55 10.19 14.29
C ILE A 58 -24.29 11.04 14.23
N VAL A 59 -23.47 10.97 15.28
CA VAL A 59 -22.19 11.67 15.35
C VAL A 59 -21.06 10.70 15.01
N LYS A 60 -20.14 11.13 14.16
CA LYS A 60 -18.94 10.37 13.79
C LYS A 60 -17.79 10.74 14.71
N ILE A 61 -17.25 9.76 15.42
CA ILE A 61 -16.13 9.93 16.35
C ILE A 61 -14.89 9.30 15.70
N PRO A 62 -13.79 10.06 15.54
CA PRO A 62 -12.54 9.51 15.02
C PRO A 62 -11.90 8.56 16.03
N LYS A 63 -11.37 7.44 15.53
CA LYS A 63 -10.66 6.39 16.25
C LYS A 63 -9.32 6.17 15.55
N VAL A 64 -8.28 5.95 16.34
CA VAL A 64 -6.93 5.70 15.83
C VAL A 64 -6.93 4.50 14.89
N ARG A 65 -6.29 4.65 13.72
CA ARG A 65 -6.06 3.55 12.79
C ARG A 65 -4.78 2.82 13.19
N ALA A 66 -4.90 1.54 13.54
CA ALA A 66 -3.72 0.73 13.87
C ALA A 66 -2.84 0.54 12.63
N MET A 67 -1.56 0.88 12.75
CA MET A 67 -0.56 0.61 11.72
C MET A 67 -0.22 -0.89 11.71
N THR A 68 -0.23 -1.51 10.53
CA THR A 68 0.18 -2.93 10.37
C THR A 68 1.14 -3.08 9.20
N ILE A 69 2.01 -4.11 9.26
CA ILE A 69 2.94 -4.44 8.16
C ILE A 69 2.19 -4.78 6.88
N THR A 70 1.06 -5.48 6.98
CA THR A 70 0.23 -5.84 5.81
C THR A 70 -0.34 -4.59 5.13
N SER A 71 -0.82 -3.62 5.91
CA SER A 71 -1.32 -2.34 5.39
C SER A 71 -0.21 -1.49 4.79
N LEU A 72 0.97 -1.45 5.42
CA LEU A 72 2.16 -0.79 4.88
C LEU A 72 2.56 -1.41 3.53
N CYS A 73 2.66 -2.74 3.44
CA CYS A 73 2.98 -3.42 2.19
C CYS A 73 1.94 -3.12 1.10
N ARG A 74 0.66 -3.04 1.47
CA ARG A 74 -0.41 -2.67 0.53
C ARG A 74 -0.27 -1.22 0.03
N PHE A 75 0.11 -0.30 0.92
CA PHE A 75 0.33 1.11 0.61
C PHE A 75 1.55 1.31 -0.31
N LEU A 76 2.67 0.68 0.03
CA LEU A 76 3.89 0.64 -0.79
C LEU A 76 3.71 -0.17 -2.09
N ASP A 77 2.61 -0.91 -2.20
CA ASP A 77 2.29 -1.78 -3.32
C ASP A 77 3.43 -2.78 -3.57
N VAL A 78 3.78 -3.48 -2.49
CA VAL A 78 4.72 -4.61 -2.44
C VAL A 78 4.05 -5.79 -1.75
N THR A 79 4.53 -7.00 -2.06
CA THR A 79 4.02 -8.19 -1.37
C THR A 79 4.70 -8.38 -0.02
N LEU A 80 4.06 -9.07 0.92
CA LEU A 80 4.69 -9.46 2.20
C LEU A 80 6.00 -10.24 1.99
N LYS A 81 6.10 -11.03 0.91
CA LYS A 81 7.33 -11.77 0.56
C LYS A 81 8.48 -10.86 0.10
N THR A 82 8.17 -9.67 -0.40
CA THR A 82 9.17 -8.68 -0.80
C THR A 82 9.69 -7.89 0.41
N TRP A 83 8.88 -7.82 1.47
CA TRP A 83 9.19 -7.10 2.70
C TRP A 83 10.08 -7.89 3.67
N VAL A 84 9.93 -9.22 3.69
CA VAL A 84 10.69 -10.15 4.55
C VAL A 84 11.96 -10.62 3.87
#